data_AF-A0A1H3A3J6-F1
#
_entry.id   AF-A0A1H3A3J6-F1
#
_cell.length_a   1.000
_cell.length_b   1.000
_cell.length_c   1.000
_cell.angle_alpha   90.00
_cell.angle_beta   90.00
_cell.angle_gamma   90.00
#
_symmetry.space_group_name_H-M   'P 1'
#
loop_
_entity.id
_entity.type
_entity.pdbx_description
1 polymer ?
#
loop_
_entity_poly.entity_id
_entity_poly.type
_entity_poly.pdbx_seq_one_letter_code
_entity_poly.pdbx_strand_id
1 'polypeptide(L)'
;QEKESGEVYIAAVYNDQEVKSDTFKITSEVVTFERGNSPVKVGVVEVEEKEEILDPIDENISSNIIVKKIYEIDSFNDDTPLSIKEDRKMEEIKLHTLNAIYIDKTNISIILNIVNKENIQGCFIYPIITNIPDIEKDPEQYEESISDVDFSVSMIENKNWYKENTIGKNVTEIDLRLMFNKKTYESLYLDIFTFKETLTPQHQLKIKIEFKKIDTYRIYYDGNIEKYIFNNLPYDKEKKYQYVYHDEEGNEHEIGIFKFIETTEMKKGNIAGTKKVELIDIREFKGYDNNGVKLKFLTINTDSKRYYINPDCYAGLLGAMAKLNIDYLGFNGFSNNKAGSYPSTSHFNGEKGDLRYLSTNRKGESTHLEYSYFDVEQQNKFNDALYLFGWGRLEKMYSEYFTYNGNSKYLLNHTRHLRIDEKRDDKGKIIQKEVRHHHHLHLTGFDHSLIKIIEE
;
A
#
# COMPACT_ATOMS: atom_id res chain seq x y z
N GLN A 1 10.20 7.20 49.72
CA GLN A 1 10.92 6.11 49.02
C GLN A 1 9.95 5.54 48.01
N GLU A 2 10.35 5.62 46.73
CA GLU A 2 9.75 5.06 45.51
C GLU A 2 8.32 5.44 45.08
N LYS A 3 8.26 5.78 43.79
CA LYS A 3 7.13 6.13 42.94
C LYS A 3 6.27 4.90 42.68
N GLU A 4 4.95 5.09 42.61
CA GLU A 4 4.14 4.41 41.59
C GLU A 4 2.91 5.27 41.27
N SER A 5 2.74 5.51 39.98
CA SER A 5 1.74 6.35 39.34
C SER A 5 0.34 5.76 39.48
N GLY A 6 -0.54 6.45 40.21
CA GLY A 6 -1.99 6.23 40.14
C GLY A 6 -2.64 7.42 39.42
N GLU A 7 -3.24 7.18 38.26
CA GLU A 7 -4.11 8.17 37.62
C GLU A 7 -5.38 8.36 38.46
N VAL A 8 -5.70 9.61 38.82
CA VAL A 8 -6.94 9.97 39.50
C VAL A 8 -7.89 10.54 38.44
N TYR A 9 -8.98 9.83 38.17
CA TYR A 9 -10.05 10.32 37.30
C TYR A 9 -11.06 11.11 38.12
N ILE A 10 -11.16 12.42 37.89
CA ILE A 10 -12.23 13.27 38.46
C ILE A 10 -13.31 13.42 37.39
N ALA A 11 -14.49 12.86 37.62
CA ALA A 11 -15.67 13.10 36.80
C ALA A 11 -16.35 14.40 37.25
N ALA A 12 -16.30 15.44 36.42
CA ALA A 12 -17.14 16.61 36.61
C ALA A 12 -18.49 16.39 35.89
N VAL A 13 -19.57 16.31 36.66
CA VAL A 13 -20.94 16.33 36.12
C VAL A 13 -21.36 17.79 36.06
N TYR A 14 -21.52 18.34 34.85
CA TYR A 14 -22.15 19.65 34.65
C TYR A 14 -23.50 19.46 33.96
N ASN A 15 -24.56 19.92 34.64
CA ASN A 15 -25.91 20.00 34.11
C ASN A 15 -25.97 21.03 32.97
N ASP A 16 -26.54 20.59 31.84
CA ASP A 16 -27.19 21.37 30.78
C ASP A 16 -26.61 22.76 30.44
N GLN A 17 -25.59 22.79 29.56
CA GLN A 17 -25.43 23.78 28.49
C GLN A 17 -24.25 23.40 27.56
N GLU A 18 -24.48 23.39 26.24
CA GLU A 18 -23.50 23.08 25.19
C GLU A 18 -22.32 24.07 25.18
N VAL A 19 -21.09 23.58 25.40
CA VAL A 19 -19.85 24.26 24.96
C VAL A 19 -18.80 23.21 24.52
N LYS A 20 -18.09 23.52 23.43
CA LYS A 20 -17.04 22.74 22.76
C LYS A 20 -15.92 22.31 23.71
N SER A 21 -15.45 21.08 23.59
CA SER A 21 -14.33 20.54 24.37
C SER A 21 -12.99 21.09 23.87
N ASP A 22 -12.36 21.96 24.63
CA ASP A 22 -10.91 22.20 24.54
C ASP A 22 -10.19 21.32 25.57
N THR A 23 -9.11 20.68 25.14
CA THR A 23 -8.34 19.73 25.93
C THR A 23 -7.38 20.50 26.84
N PHE A 24 -7.57 20.46 28.16
CA PHE A 24 -6.66 21.10 29.12
C PHE A 24 -5.45 20.20 29.41
N LYS A 25 -4.23 20.76 29.37
CA LYS A 25 -2.98 20.09 29.77
C LYS A 25 -2.59 20.58 31.16
N ILE A 26 -2.66 19.72 32.17
CA ILE A 26 -2.19 20.03 33.53
C ILE A 26 -0.68 19.78 33.57
N THR A 27 0.12 20.82 33.69
CA THR A 27 1.55 20.70 34.01
C THR A 27 1.72 20.64 35.52
N SER A 28 2.44 19.62 36.00
CA SER A 28 2.62 19.36 37.42
C SER A 28 3.61 20.35 38.03
N GLU A 29 3.11 21.37 38.72
CA GLU A 29 3.88 22.07 39.74
C GLU A 29 3.37 21.72 41.14
N VAL A 30 4.32 21.63 42.06
CA VAL A 30 4.28 20.92 43.34
C VAL A 30 3.08 21.33 44.21
N VAL A 31 2.15 20.40 44.46
CA VAL A 31 1.10 20.57 45.47
C VAL A 31 1.60 19.98 46.80
N THR A 32 2.00 20.81 47.75
CA THR A 32 2.21 20.39 49.14
C THR A 32 0.87 20.19 49.84
N PHE A 33 0.65 18.96 50.34
CA PHE A 33 -0.57 18.55 51.02
C PHE A 33 -0.42 18.80 52.53
N GLU A 34 -1.22 19.71 53.12
CA GLU A 34 -1.42 19.75 54.57
C GLU A 34 -2.78 19.16 54.94
N ARG A 35 -2.76 18.24 55.91
CA ARG A 35 -3.92 17.43 56.31
C ARG A 35 -4.77 18.24 57.30
N GLY A 36 -5.87 18.83 56.83
CA GLY A 36 -6.84 19.54 57.67
C GLY A 36 -8.23 19.62 57.06
N ASN A 37 -9.28 19.36 57.86
CA ASN A 37 -10.69 19.33 57.45
C ASN A 37 -11.25 20.75 57.19
N SER A 38 -10.84 21.40 56.10
CA SER A 38 -11.51 22.60 55.58
C SER A 38 -11.42 22.67 54.05
N PRO A 39 -12.48 23.14 53.36
CA PRO A 39 -12.51 23.19 51.90
C PRO A 39 -11.39 24.11 51.38
N VAL A 40 -10.53 23.56 50.54
CA VAL A 40 -9.46 24.28 49.85
C VAL A 40 -10.10 25.23 48.83
N LYS A 41 -9.97 26.54 49.04
CA LYS A 41 -10.25 27.53 47.99
C LYS A 41 -9.12 27.48 46.97
N VAL A 42 -9.40 26.91 45.80
CA VAL A 42 -8.54 27.04 44.62
C VAL A 42 -8.84 28.40 44.00
N GLY A 43 -7.92 29.36 44.17
CA GLY A 43 -7.95 30.60 43.41
C GLY A 43 -7.40 30.32 42.02
N VAL A 44 -8.22 30.48 40.99
CA VAL A 44 -7.73 30.56 39.61
C VAL A 44 -7.09 31.94 39.48
N VAL A 45 -5.76 31.98 39.42
CA VAL A 45 -5.07 33.16 38.92
C VAL A 45 -5.10 33.01 37.41
N GLU A 46 -5.83 33.89 36.72
CA GLU A 46 -5.59 34.11 35.30
C GLU A 46 -4.13 34.53 35.17
N VAL A 47 -3.30 33.59 34.73
CA VAL A 47 -2.02 33.97 34.15
C VAL A 47 -2.40 34.51 32.79
N GLU A 48 -2.60 35.83 32.70
CA GLU A 48 -2.36 36.52 31.44
C GLU A 48 -0.95 36.12 31.03
N GLU A 49 -0.85 35.26 30.02
CA GLU A 49 0.37 35.15 29.24
C GLU A 49 0.70 36.59 28.85
N LYS A 50 1.72 37.16 29.50
CA LYS A 50 2.38 38.32 28.94
C LYS A 50 2.85 37.84 27.58
N GLU A 51 2.17 38.32 26.54
CA GLU A 51 2.78 38.47 25.22
C GLU A 51 4.19 39.00 25.49
N GLU A 52 5.18 38.19 25.17
CA GLU A 52 6.52 38.71 24.97
C GLU A 52 6.36 39.69 23.81
N ILE A 53 6.25 40.98 24.16
CA ILE A 53 6.39 42.06 23.20
C ILE A 53 7.84 41.97 22.76
N LEU A 54 8.08 41.19 21.71
CA LEU A 54 9.26 41.31 20.89
C LEU A 54 9.34 42.76 20.43
N ASP A 55 10.50 43.36 20.67
CA ASP A 55 10.81 44.73 20.25
C ASP A 55 10.33 44.96 18.80
N PRO A 56 9.58 46.04 18.53
CA PRO A 56 9.22 46.36 17.15
C PRO A 56 10.45 47.00 16.53
N ILE A 57 11.18 46.25 15.70
CA ILE A 57 11.87 46.70 14.48
C ILE A 57 12.36 45.43 13.77
N ASP A 58 11.68 45.04 12.70
CA ASP A 58 12.41 44.75 11.47
C ASP A 58 11.49 44.88 10.25
N GLU A 59 12.06 45.34 9.14
CA GLU A 59 11.39 45.58 7.86
C GLU A 59 10.83 44.26 7.29
N ASN A 60 9.63 43.88 7.74
CA ASN A 60 8.99 42.62 7.36
C ASN A 60 8.66 42.55 5.88
N ILE A 61 9.26 41.59 5.17
CA ILE A 61 8.87 41.25 3.80
C ILE A 61 7.52 40.53 3.88
N SER A 62 6.41 41.26 3.77
CA SER A 62 5.07 40.65 3.71
C SER A 62 4.80 40.06 2.31
N SER A 63 5.43 38.94 1.97
CA SER A 63 5.09 38.18 0.77
C SER A 63 4.06 37.11 1.11
N ASN A 64 2.83 37.22 0.60
CA ASN A 64 1.85 36.15 0.75
C ASN A 64 2.11 35.08 -0.30
N ILE A 65 2.52 33.88 0.13
CA ILE A 65 2.61 32.70 -0.75
C ILE A 65 1.30 31.93 -0.67
N ILE A 66 0.68 31.70 -1.82
CA ILE A 66 -0.58 30.97 -1.94
C ILE A 66 -0.35 29.78 -2.86
N VAL A 67 -0.68 28.58 -2.40
CA VAL A 67 -0.73 27.40 -3.28
C VAL A 67 -1.90 27.57 -4.25
N LYS A 68 -1.59 27.71 -5.54
CA LYS A 68 -2.59 27.85 -6.60
C LYS A 68 -3.14 26.49 -7.00
N LYS A 69 -2.24 25.55 -7.30
CA LYS A 69 -2.56 24.18 -7.72
C LYS A 69 -1.44 23.22 -7.36
N ILE A 70 -1.79 21.95 -7.17
CA ILE A 70 -0.82 20.87 -6.99
C ILE A 70 -1.19 19.77 -7.97
N TYR A 71 -0.18 19.17 -8.59
CA TYR A 71 -0.33 18.10 -9.55
C TYR A 71 0.56 16.92 -9.22
N GLU A 72 0.00 15.74 -9.39
CA GLU A 72 0.75 14.51 -9.45
C GLU A 72 1.18 14.19 -10.88
N ILE A 73 2.42 13.74 -11.07
CA ILE A 73 3.03 13.57 -12.40
C ILE A 73 3.54 12.13 -12.58
N ASP A 74 3.30 11.54 -13.75
CA ASP A 74 3.81 10.18 -14.07
C ASP A 74 5.34 10.17 -14.27
N SER A 75 5.86 11.11 -15.04
CA SER A 75 7.30 11.30 -15.29
C SER A 75 7.58 12.73 -15.74
N PHE A 76 8.79 13.21 -15.46
CA PHE A 76 9.31 14.42 -16.09
C PHE A 76 10.00 14.01 -17.40
N ASN A 77 9.70 14.69 -18.51
CA ASN A 77 10.55 14.62 -19.69
C ASN A 77 11.72 15.56 -19.40
N ASP A 78 12.91 15.00 -19.15
CA ASP A 78 14.06 15.67 -18.54
C ASP A 78 14.62 16.88 -19.31
N ASP A 79 14.18 17.14 -20.55
CA ASP A 79 14.88 18.06 -21.45
C ASP A 79 14.07 19.26 -21.99
N THR A 80 12.80 19.46 -21.60
CA THR A 80 12.00 20.60 -22.13
C THR A 80 11.62 21.62 -21.04
N PRO A 81 12.07 22.90 -21.17
CA PRO A 81 11.48 24.02 -20.45
C PRO A 81 10.00 24.13 -20.87
N LEU A 82 9.08 23.74 -19.98
CA LEU A 82 7.77 23.25 -20.40
C LEU A 82 6.64 24.24 -20.16
N SER A 83 5.86 24.47 -21.23
CA SER A 83 4.50 25.00 -21.16
C SER A 83 3.56 23.94 -20.58
N ILE A 84 2.70 24.33 -19.66
CA ILE A 84 1.84 23.48 -18.80
C ILE A 84 0.89 22.53 -19.57
N LYS A 85 0.75 22.63 -20.90
CA LYS A 85 -0.46 22.13 -21.60
C LYS A 85 -0.36 20.84 -22.39
N GLU A 86 0.83 20.36 -22.81
CA GLU A 86 0.84 19.36 -23.91
C GLU A 86 1.45 17.98 -23.56
N ASP A 87 2.32 17.85 -22.56
CA ASP A 87 3.19 16.65 -22.47
C ASP A 87 3.00 15.74 -21.24
N ARG A 88 2.04 15.98 -20.34
CA ARG A 88 1.93 15.17 -19.10
C ARG A 88 0.51 14.72 -18.79
N LYS A 89 0.38 13.44 -18.41
CA LYS A 89 -0.77 12.98 -17.62
C LYS A 89 -0.60 13.54 -16.21
N MET A 90 -1.50 14.44 -15.83
CA MET A 90 -1.52 15.09 -14.52
C MET A 90 -2.84 14.81 -13.83
N GLU A 91 -2.79 14.66 -12.51
CA GLU A 91 -3.97 14.60 -11.65
C GLU A 91 -3.89 15.72 -10.61
N GLU A 92 -4.93 16.55 -10.51
CA GLU A 92 -4.96 17.69 -9.59
C GLU A 92 -5.19 17.22 -8.14
N ILE A 93 -4.28 17.57 -7.24
CA ILE A 93 -4.31 17.20 -5.82
C ILE A 93 -4.90 18.36 -5.01
N LYS A 94 -5.77 18.04 -4.04
CA LYS A 94 -6.30 19.02 -3.09
C LYS A 94 -5.47 19.02 -1.81
N LEU A 95 -5.29 20.19 -1.22
CA LEU A 95 -4.77 20.31 0.15
C LEU A 95 -5.81 19.72 1.12
N HIS A 96 -5.40 18.72 1.89
CA HIS A 96 -6.19 18.13 2.96
C HIS A 96 -5.81 18.77 4.31
N THR A 97 -6.35 18.27 5.43
CA THR A 97 -6.13 18.71 6.83
C THR A 97 -5.06 19.79 7.01
N LEU A 98 -5.47 21.02 7.36
CA LEU A 98 -4.67 22.24 7.58
C LEU A 98 -3.55 22.58 6.56
N ASN A 99 -2.65 21.68 6.11
CA ASN A 99 -1.69 21.84 5.00
C ASN A 99 -1.06 20.50 4.50
N ALA A 100 -1.78 19.37 4.47
CA ALA A 100 -1.21 18.07 4.03
C ALA A 100 -1.59 17.70 2.58
N ILE A 101 -0.67 17.08 1.84
CA ILE A 101 -0.88 16.46 0.52
C ILE A 101 -0.52 14.98 0.56
N TYR A 102 -1.26 14.17 -0.19
CA TYR A 102 -1.06 12.73 -0.26
C TYR A 102 -0.76 12.29 -1.68
N ILE A 103 0.34 11.57 -1.89
CA ILE A 103 0.88 11.26 -3.22
C ILE A 103 1.09 9.75 -3.41
N ASP A 104 0.67 9.22 -4.56
CA ASP A 104 0.85 7.83 -5.02
C ASP A 104 2.13 7.64 -5.87
N LYS A 105 2.55 8.71 -6.54
CA LYS A 105 3.66 8.78 -7.48
C LYS A 105 4.88 9.44 -6.85
N THR A 106 6.01 9.22 -7.50
CA THR A 106 7.30 9.77 -7.10
C THR A 106 7.53 11.19 -7.58
N ASN A 107 6.57 11.83 -8.26
CA ASN A 107 6.78 13.14 -8.87
C ASN A 107 5.59 14.07 -8.61
N ILE A 108 5.88 15.29 -8.12
CA ILE A 108 4.87 16.32 -7.92
C ILE A 108 5.29 17.66 -8.52
N SER A 109 4.30 18.45 -8.91
CA SER A 109 4.44 19.86 -9.28
C SER A 109 3.50 20.70 -8.42
N ILE A 110 4.05 21.75 -7.82
CA ILE A 110 3.32 22.68 -6.95
C ILE A 110 3.40 24.05 -7.59
N ILE A 111 2.24 24.55 -8.01
CA ILE A 111 2.07 25.87 -8.59
C ILE A 111 1.76 26.85 -7.46
N LEU A 112 2.69 27.76 -7.22
CA LEU A 112 2.59 28.80 -6.19
C LEU A 112 2.35 30.15 -6.83
N ASN A 113 1.45 30.93 -6.25
CA ASN A 113 1.33 32.36 -6.46
C ASN A 113 2.02 33.08 -5.31
N ILE A 114 3.01 33.91 -5.64
CA ILE A 114 3.66 34.78 -4.66
C ILE A 114 3.19 36.21 -4.92
N VAL A 115 2.50 36.78 -3.94
CA VAL A 115 2.04 38.16 -3.95
C VAL A 115 3.04 38.99 -3.16
N ASN A 116 3.84 39.79 -3.86
CA ASN A 116 4.77 40.74 -3.26
C ASN A 116 4.00 42.01 -2.88
N LYS A 117 3.53 42.12 -1.63
CA LYS A 117 2.65 43.23 -1.21
C LYS A 117 3.36 44.60 -1.26
N GLU A 118 4.68 44.61 -1.17
CA GLU A 118 5.46 45.84 -0.97
C GLU A 118 6.31 46.22 -2.19
N ASN A 119 6.19 45.49 -3.31
CA ASN A 119 7.02 45.69 -4.51
C ASN A 119 8.53 45.69 -4.23
N ILE A 120 8.94 44.98 -3.17
CA ILE A 120 10.33 44.90 -2.76
C ILE A 120 11.11 44.15 -3.84
N GLN A 121 12.12 44.81 -4.41
CA GLN A 121 13.07 44.18 -5.34
C GLN A 121 14.10 43.37 -4.55
N GLY A 122 14.51 42.20 -5.09
CA GLY A 122 15.58 41.38 -4.49
C GLY A 122 15.11 40.42 -3.38
N CYS A 123 13.82 40.07 -3.33
CA CYS A 123 13.33 39.00 -2.45
C CYS A 123 13.50 37.64 -3.15
N PHE A 124 14.00 36.64 -2.44
CA PHE A 124 14.25 35.30 -2.94
C PHE A 124 13.36 34.27 -2.24
N ILE A 125 13.03 33.19 -2.96
CA ILE A 125 12.43 32.00 -2.38
C ILE A 125 13.50 30.96 -2.05
N TYR A 126 13.31 30.28 -0.93
CA TYR A 126 14.15 29.18 -0.49
C TYR A 126 13.28 28.03 0.02
N PRO A 127 12.95 27.04 -0.84
CA PRO A 127 12.26 25.85 -0.40
C PRO A 127 13.22 24.87 0.27
N ILE A 128 12.80 24.29 1.39
CA ILE A 128 13.48 23.24 2.13
C ILE A 128 12.59 22.00 2.14
N ILE A 129 13.15 20.83 1.82
CA ILE A 129 12.47 19.55 1.92
C ILE A 129 13.18 18.71 2.95
N THR A 130 12.45 18.26 3.96
CA THR A 130 13.00 17.55 5.11
C THR A 130 12.00 16.54 5.68
N ASN A 131 12.48 15.61 6.51
CA ASN A 131 11.65 14.75 7.36
C ASN A 131 11.54 15.31 8.79
N ILE A 132 12.14 16.47 9.06
CA ILE A 132 12.11 17.15 10.36
C ILE A 132 10.83 18.00 10.43
N PRO A 133 9.90 17.70 11.35
CA PRO A 133 8.58 18.28 11.35
C PRO A 133 8.51 19.73 11.76
N ASP A 134 9.57 20.34 12.31
CA ASP A 134 9.58 21.72 12.84
C ASP A 134 10.86 22.48 12.43
N ILE A 135 11.37 22.21 11.23
CA ILE A 135 12.64 22.79 10.74
C ILE A 135 12.64 24.32 10.79
N GLU A 136 11.49 24.96 10.60
CA GLU A 136 11.33 26.42 10.65
C GLU A 136 11.74 27.04 11.99
N LYS A 137 11.82 26.25 13.06
CA LYS A 137 12.20 26.71 14.41
C LYS A 137 13.70 26.59 14.69
N ASP A 138 14.47 25.93 13.82
CA ASP A 138 15.90 25.70 14.02
C ASP A 138 16.73 26.03 12.77
N PRO A 139 17.19 27.29 12.63
CA PRO A 139 17.97 27.73 11.48
C PRO A 139 19.31 27.02 11.28
N GLU A 140 19.88 26.40 12.32
CA GLU A 140 21.17 25.69 12.23
C GLU A 140 21.05 24.39 11.43
N GLN A 141 19.83 23.86 11.28
CA GLN A 141 19.56 22.60 10.58
C GLN A 141 19.11 22.78 9.12
N TYR A 142 19.09 24.02 8.60
CA TYR A 142 18.68 24.30 7.21
C TYR A 142 19.58 23.61 6.15
N GLU A 143 20.79 23.19 6.52
CA GLU A 143 21.70 22.43 5.65
C GLU A 143 21.39 20.92 5.58
N GLU A 144 20.53 20.39 6.46
CA GLU A 144 20.14 18.96 6.50
C GLU A 144 19.06 18.59 5.45
N SER A 145 19.17 19.15 4.23
CA SER A 145 18.30 18.74 3.12
C SER A 145 18.51 17.27 2.76
N ILE A 146 17.44 16.54 2.48
CA ILE A 146 17.52 15.10 2.18
C ILE A 146 18.21 14.88 0.82
N SER A 147 19.32 14.12 0.80
CA SER A 147 20.10 13.81 -0.41
C SER A 147 19.36 12.98 -1.46
N ASP A 148 18.29 12.29 -1.05
CA ASP A 148 17.56 11.31 -1.84
C ASP A 148 16.25 11.89 -2.46
N VAL A 149 16.11 13.23 -2.47
CA VAL A 149 15.05 13.97 -3.17
C VAL A 149 15.69 14.89 -4.19
N ASP A 150 15.49 14.58 -5.48
CA ASP A 150 15.85 15.51 -6.54
C ASP A 150 14.79 16.61 -6.63
N PHE A 151 15.23 17.86 -6.77
CA PHE A 151 14.34 19.01 -6.75
C PHE A 151 14.72 20.00 -7.84
N SER A 152 13.72 20.56 -8.50
CA SER A 152 13.90 21.65 -9.45
C SER A 152 12.84 22.75 -9.25
N VAL A 153 13.28 24.01 -9.33
CA VAL A 153 12.39 25.18 -9.38
C VAL A 153 12.32 25.67 -10.81
N SER A 154 11.11 25.93 -11.30
CA SER A 154 10.89 26.60 -12.57
C SER A 154 9.84 27.69 -12.46
N MET A 155 10.01 28.79 -13.19
CA MET A 155 9.09 29.93 -13.17
C MET A 155 8.13 29.85 -14.36
N ILE A 156 6.83 30.13 -14.17
CA ILE A 156 5.82 29.92 -15.23
C ILE A 156 5.61 31.17 -16.10
N GLU A 157 5.59 32.36 -15.52
CA GLU A 157 5.11 33.57 -16.23
C GLU A 157 6.18 34.50 -16.80
N ASN A 158 7.48 34.12 -16.85
CA ASN A 158 8.49 34.98 -17.50
C ASN A 158 9.62 34.22 -18.20
N LYS A 159 9.65 34.30 -19.55
CA LYS A 159 10.57 33.55 -20.44
C LYS A 159 12.03 34.06 -20.44
N ASN A 160 12.38 35.08 -19.68
CA ASN A 160 13.72 35.70 -19.69
C ASN A 160 14.32 35.78 -18.28
N TRP A 161 14.58 34.64 -17.66
CA TRP A 161 15.25 34.60 -16.35
C TRP A 161 16.39 33.57 -16.35
N TYR A 162 17.62 34.08 -16.28
CA TYR A 162 18.84 33.32 -16.00
C TYR A 162 19.61 34.10 -14.93
N LYS A 163 19.17 34.05 -13.66
CA LYS A 163 19.98 34.26 -12.44
C LYS A 163 19.07 34.35 -11.20
N GLU A 164 19.16 33.34 -10.33
CA GLU A 164 18.82 33.39 -8.89
C GLU A 164 17.38 33.87 -8.52
N ASN A 165 16.45 32.92 -8.33
CA ASN A 165 15.24 32.91 -7.46
C ASN A 165 14.50 34.22 -7.07
N THR A 166 14.56 35.32 -7.82
CA THR A 166 14.05 36.63 -7.37
C THR A 166 12.56 36.82 -7.69
N ILE A 167 11.79 37.34 -6.73
CA ILE A 167 10.34 37.62 -6.85
C ILE A 167 10.09 38.93 -7.62
N GLY A 168 9.15 38.89 -8.57
CA GLY A 168 8.77 40.02 -9.42
C GLY A 168 7.88 41.07 -8.73
N LYS A 169 7.66 42.19 -9.42
CA LYS A 169 6.99 43.42 -8.92
C LYS A 169 5.46 43.33 -8.73
N ASN A 170 4.83 42.16 -8.60
CA ASN A 170 3.37 42.05 -8.37
C ASN A 170 3.02 40.63 -7.87
N VAL A 171 2.52 39.80 -8.79
CA VAL A 171 2.25 38.37 -8.58
C VAL A 171 3.25 37.60 -9.42
N THR A 172 3.90 36.63 -8.79
CA THR A 172 4.87 35.76 -9.43
C THR A 172 4.36 34.33 -9.33
N GLU A 173 4.14 33.67 -10.47
CA GLU A 173 3.77 32.25 -10.50
C GLU A 173 5.02 31.36 -10.64
N ILE A 174 5.20 30.45 -9.69
CA ILE A 174 6.30 29.49 -9.60
C ILE A 174 5.76 28.06 -9.71
N ASP A 175 6.48 27.21 -10.44
CA ASP A 175 6.31 25.76 -10.50
C ASP A 175 7.49 25.10 -9.75
N LEU A 176 7.23 24.63 -8.53
CA LEU A 176 8.15 23.78 -7.78
C LEU A 176 7.94 22.32 -8.17
N ARG A 177 8.99 21.66 -8.65
CA ARG A 177 8.96 20.25 -9.07
C ARG A 177 9.81 19.41 -8.14
N LEU A 178 9.18 18.41 -7.53
CA LEU A 178 9.86 17.49 -6.62
C LEU A 178 9.86 16.09 -7.26
N MET A 179 11.04 15.47 -7.30
CA MET A 179 11.33 14.14 -7.80
C MET A 179 11.85 13.27 -6.66
N PHE A 180 11.01 12.35 -6.20
CA PHE A 180 11.32 11.45 -5.10
C PHE A 180 11.97 10.18 -5.64
N ASN A 181 13.28 10.01 -5.40
CA ASN A 181 14.01 8.84 -5.88
C ASN A 181 13.69 7.56 -5.10
N LYS A 182 12.98 7.67 -3.97
CA LYS A 182 12.48 6.55 -3.15
C LYS A 182 11.09 6.86 -2.61
N LYS A 183 10.26 5.82 -2.46
CA LYS A 183 8.88 5.88 -1.89
C LYS A 183 8.82 5.61 -0.38
N THR A 184 9.94 5.63 0.32
CA THR A 184 10.05 5.07 1.68
C THR A 184 9.99 6.10 2.81
N TYR A 185 9.56 7.33 2.53
CA TYR A 185 9.46 8.35 3.59
C TYR A 185 8.12 8.24 4.32
N GLU A 186 8.15 8.21 5.65
CA GLU A 186 6.93 8.22 6.48
C GLU A 186 6.16 9.54 6.33
N SER A 187 6.88 10.67 6.32
CA SER A 187 6.36 12.01 6.04
C SER A 187 7.51 12.90 5.61
N LEU A 188 7.24 13.79 4.65
CA LEU A 188 8.13 14.87 4.28
C LEU A 188 7.44 16.21 4.54
N TYR A 189 8.23 17.24 4.74
CA TYR A 189 7.79 18.61 4.95
C TYR A 189 8.47 19.48 3.90
N LEU A 190 7.66 20.23 3.15
CA LEU A 190 8.12 21.29 2.27
C LEU A 190 7.85 22.61 2.96
N ASP A 191 8.91 23.23 3.43
CA ASP A 191 8.90 24.55 4.04
C ASP A 191 9.41 25.58 3.03
N ILE A 192 8.71 26.68 2.89
CA ILE A 192 9.06 27.75 1.95
C ILE A 192 9.40 28.99 2.75
N PHE A 193 10.63 29.43 2.59
CA PHE A 193 11.14 30.65 3.20
C PHE A 193 11.28 31.74 2.14
N THR A 194 11.19 32.99 2.60
CA THR A 194 11.60 34.15 1.82
C THR A 194 12.71 34.91 2.52
N PHE A 195 13.68 35.42 1.76
CA PHE A 195 14.75 36.24 2.31
C PHE A 195 15.14 37.35 1.32
N LYS A 196 15.84 38.36 1.84
CA LYS A 196 16.51 39.41 1.06
C LYS A 196 18.00 39.30 1.39
N GLU A 197 18.89 39.69 0.48
CA GLU A 197 20.36 39.43 0.50
C GLU A 197 21.10 39.69 1.83
N THR A 198 20.47 40.36 2.80
CA THR A 198 21.04 40.77 4.09
C THR A 198 20.21 40.36 5.32
N LEU A 199 19.13 39.58 5.15
CA LEU A 199 18.18 39.24 6.21
C LEU A 199 18.05 37.73 6.47
N THR A 200 17.68 37.40 7.70
CA THR A 200 17.32 36.03 8.12
C THR A 200 16.13 35.50 7.30
N PRO A 201 16.15 34.23 6.85
CA PRO A 201 15.00 33.62 6.19
C PRO A 201 13.74 33.68 7.04
N GLN A 202 12.62 34.10 6.43
CA GLN A 202 11.31 34.14 7.07
C GLN A 202 10.45 33.01 6.53
N HIS A 203 9.95 32.14 7.40
CA HIS A 203 9.06 31.04 7.05
C HIS A 203 7.69 31.56 6.57
N GLN A 204 7.24 31.11 5.40
CA GLN A 204 5.99 31.58 4.77
C GLN A 204 4.93 30.49 4.62
N LEU A 205 5.34 29.26 4.34
CA LEU A 205 4.43 28.16 4.04
C LEU A 205 5.07 26.83 4.39
N LYS A 206 4.27 25.96 5.01
CA LYS A 206 4.61 24.57 5.29
C LYS A 206 3.59 23.66 4.67
N ILE A 207 4.05 22.68 3.91
CA ILE A 207 3.22 21.62 3.31
C ILE A 207 3.74 20.29 3.81
N LYS A 208 2.89 19.52 4.50
CA LYS A 208 3.18 18.12 4.81
C LYS A 208 2.91 17.27 3.57
N ILE A 209 3.85 16.43 3.18
CA ILE A 209 3.76 15.49 2.06
C ILE A 209 3.77 14.08 2.65
N GLU A 210 2.70 13.34 2.40
CA GLU A 210 2.57 11.95 2.83
C GLU A 210 2.43 11.04 1.61
N PHE A 211 3.21 9.97 1.57
CA PHE A 211 3.04 8.96 0.54
C PHE A 211 1.83 8.11 0.89
N LYS A 212 0.90 7.96 -0.06
CA LYS A 212 -0.21 7.03 0.10
C LYS A 212 0.37 5.63 0.26
N LYS A 213 0.06 5.02 1.38
CA LYS A 213 0.41 3.63 1.65
C LYS A 213 -0.69 2.73 1.12
N ILE A 214 -0.31 1.67 0.42
CA ILE A 214 -1.21 0.63 -0.07
C ILE A 214 -1.03 -0.57 0.83
N ASP A 215 -2.11 -1.18 1.31
CA ASP A 215 -2.02 -2.41 2.09
C ASP A 215 -1.17 -3.45 1.32
N THR A 216 -0.15 -4.00 1.98
CA THR A 216 0.94 -4.71 1.31
C THR A 216 1.14 -6.10 1.87
N TYR A 217 1.21 -7.10 0.98
CA TYR A 217 1.72 -8.42 1.30
C TYR A 217 3.23 -8.45 1.04
N ARG A 218 4.02 -8.66 2.10
CA ARG A 218 5.44 -9.02 2.00
C ARG A 218 5.57 -10.53 2.07
N ILE A 219 6.09 -11.13 1.02
CA ILE A 219 6.21 -12.58 0.85
C ILE A 219 7.69 -12.94 0.86
N TYR A 220 8.15 -13.66 1.87
CA TYR A 220 9.56 -13.98 2.06
C TYR A 220 9.91 -15.35 1.50
N TYR A 221 11.12 -15.50 0.94
CA TYR A 221 11.61 -16.74 0.32
C TYR A 221 11.48 -18.00 1.22
N ASP A 222 11.50 -17.81 2.53
CA ASP A 222 11.40 -18.86 3.55
C ASP A 222 9.96 -19.31 3.86
N GLY A 223 8.95 -18.71 3.24
CA GLY A 223 7.54 -19.04 3.43
C GLY A 223 6.77 -18.10 4.36
N ASN A 224 7.45 -17.16 5.02
CA ASN A 224 6.76 -16.17 5.85
C ASN A 224 5.98 -15.18 4.97
N ILE A 225 4.79 -14.78 5.42
CA ILE A 225 3.97 -13.77 4.76
C ILE A 225 3.49 -12.77 5.81
N GLU A 226 3.78 -11.50 5.59
CA GLU A 226 3.29 -10.40 6.41
C GLU A 226 2.32 -9.55 5.60
N LYS A 227 1.20 -9.15 6.22
CA LYS A 227 0.20 -8.26 5.64
C LYS A 227 0.19 -6.95 6.43
N TYR A 228 0.70 -5.90 5.82
CA TYR A 228 0.70 -4.55 6.36
C TYR A 228 -0.62 -3.86 6.02
N ILE A 229 -1.32 -3.37 7.03
CA ILE A 229 -2.60 -2.66 6.92
C ILE A 229 -2.40 -1.23 7.42
N PHE A 230 -2.65 -0.26 6.55
CA PHE A 230 -2.46 1.16 6.85
C PHE A 230 -3.81 1.82 7.15
N ASN A 231 -4.12 1.99 8.43
CA ASN A 231 -5.47 2.37 8.88
C ASN A 231 -5.73 3.88 8.91
N ASN A 232 -4.70 4.71 8.75
CA ASN A 232 -4.71 6.11 9.18
C ASN A 232 -4.72 7.17 8.06
N LEU A 233 -4.88 6.82 6.79
CA LEU A 233 -4.85 7.82 5.69
C LEU A 233 -6.27 8.30 5.31
N PRO A 234 -6.55 9.62 5.28
CA PRO A 234 -7.88 10.19 5.07
C PRO A 234 -8.31 10.25 3.59
N TYR A 235 -8.06 9.18 2.83
CA TYR A 235 -8.55 9.09 1.46
C TYR A 235 -9.03 7.67 1.12
N ASP A 236 -9.92 7.63 0.12
CA ASP A 236 -10.55 6.45 -0.48
C ASP A 236 -9.56 5.28 -0.43
N LYS A 237 -9.84 4.28 0.43
CA LYS A 237 -9.11 3.01 0.43
C LYS A 237 -9.34 2.42 -0.96
N GLU A 238 -8.48 2.79 -1.91
CA GLU A 238 -8.47 2.17 -3.20
C GLU A 238 -8.39 0.69 -2.91
N LYS A 239 -9.42 -0.07 -3.33
CA LYS A 239 -9.52 -1.49 -3.05
C LYS A 239 -8.43 -2.21 -3.83
N LYS A 240 -7.19 -2.13 -3.34
CA LYS A 240 -5.96 -2.60 -3.95
C LYS A 240 -5.06 -3.19 -2.88
N TYR A 241 -4.26 -4.16 -3.28
CA TYR A 241 -3.16 -4.70 -2.49
C TYR A 241 -1.88 -4.68 -3.31
N GLN A 242 -0.77 -4.29 -2.69
CA GLN A 242 0.57 -4.48 -3.25
C GLN A 242 1.13 -5.84 -2.81
N TYR A 243 1.90 -6.49 -3.68
CA TYR A 243 2.59 -7.74 -3.39
C TYR A 243 4.07 -7.55 -3.66
N VAL A 244 4.89 -7.72 -2.62
CA VAL A 244 6.34 -7.62 -2.68
C VAL A 244 6.93 -8.95 -2.28
N TYR A 245 7.77 -9.52 -3.14
CA TYR A 245 8.51 -10.75 -2.86
C TYR A 245 9.92 -10.41 -2.42
N HIS A 246 10.38 -11.03 -1.34
CA HIS A 246 11.76 -10.95 -0.84
C HIS A 246 12.48 -12.26 -1.19
N ASP A 247 13.50 -12.20 -2.03
CA ASP A 247 14.27 -13.38 -2.45
C ASP A 247 15.18 -13.93 -1.31
N GLU A 248 15.96 -14.97 -1.61
CA GLU A 248 16.87 -15.59 -0.63
C GLU A 248 17.97 -14.64 -0.14
N GLU A 249 18.37 -13.66 -0.95
CA GLU A 249 19.38 -12.65 -0.64
C GLU A 249 18.77 -11.43 0.08
N GLY A 250 17.43 -11.36 0.16
CA GLY A 250 16.68 -10.28 0.77
C GLY A 250 16.34 -9.14 -0.20
N ASN A 251 16.59 -9.29 -1.49
CA ASN A 251 16.24 -8.29 -2.50
C ASN A 251 14.71 -8.19 -2.63
N GLU A 252 14.22 -6.96 -2.78
CA GLU A 252 12.79 -6.70 -2.95
C GLU A 252 12.37 -6.76 -4.43
N HIS A 253 11.28 -7.46 -4.69
CA HIS A 253 10.66 -7.61 -6.00
C HIS A 253 9.20 -7.18 -5.93
N GLU A 254 8.89 -5.97 -6.43
CA GLU A 254 7.52 -5.48 -6.53
C GLU A 254 6.74 -6.24 -7.61
N ILE A 255 6.08 -7.34 -7.22
CA ILE A 255 5.36 -8.24 -8.13
C ILE A 255 4.20 -7.52 -8.82
N GLY A 256 3.51 -6.65 -8.08
CA GLY A 256 2.50 -5.77 -8.63
C GLY A 256 1.50 -5.27 -7.61
N ILE A 257 0.65 -4.35 -8.06
CA ILE A 257 -0.48 -3.79 -7.32
C ILE A 257 -1.76 -4.23 -8.03
N PHE A 258 -2.66 -4.88 -7.31
CA PHE A 258 -3.87 -5.47 -7.88
C PHE A 258 -5.12 -4.93 -7.22
N LYS A 259 -6.14 -4.64 -8.02
CA LYS A 259 -7.45 -4.28 -7.48
C LYS A 259 -8.14 -5.52 -6.93
N PHE A 260 -8.83 -5.36 -5.81
CA PHE A 260 -9.75 -6.33 -5.29
C PHE A 260 -11.19 -5.81 -5.38
N ILE A 261 -12.12 -6.73 -5.55
CA ILE A 261 -13.55 -6.49 -5.37
C ILE A 261 -13.99 -7.10 -4.06
N GLU A 262 -15.01 -6.52 -3.45
CA GLU A 262 -15.63 -7.07 -2.25
C GLU A 262 -17.01 -7.63 -2.61
N THR A 263 -17.29 -8.84 -2.15
CA THR A 263 -18.58 -9.49 -2.38
C THR A 263 -19.03 -10.28 -1.18
N THR A 264 -20.24 -10.81 -1.21
CA THR A 264 -20.76 -11.64 -0.13
C THR A 264 -20.12 -13.02 -0.21
N GLU A 265 -19.68 -13.55 0.93
CA GLU A 265 -19.15 -14.91 1.04
C GLU A 265 -20.17 -15.93 0.49
N MET A 266 -19.67 -17.01 -0.08
CA MET A 266 -20.43 -18.17 -0.48
C MET A 266 -20.03 -19.35 0.41
N LYS A 267 -21.04 -20.08 0.87
CA LYS A 267 -20.90 -21.34 1.61
C LYS A 267 -21.04 -22.51 0.65
N LYS A 268 -20.79 -23.72 1.17
CA LYS A 268 -20.96 -24.97 0.42
C LYS A 268 -22.30 -25.00 -0.32
N GLY A 269 -22.26 -25.35 -1.60
CA GLY A 269 -23.44 -25.34 -2.47
C GLY A 269 -23.75 -23.97 -3.10
N ASN A 270 -22.83 -23.00 -3.02
CA ASN A 270 -23.02 -21.64 -3.53
C ASN A 270 -24.17 -20.89 -2.85
N ILE A 271 -24.34 -21.12 -1.54
CA ILE A 271 -25.34 -20.45 -0.71
C ILE A 271 -24.69 -19.19 -0.14
N ALA A 272 -25.31 -18.03 -0.33
CA ALA A 272 -24.79 -16.77 0.21
C ALA A 272 -24.71 -16.83 1.74
N GLY A 273 -23.57 -16.41 2.28
CA GLY A 273 -23.38 -16.21 3.71
C GLY A 273 -23.65 -14.77 4.13
N THR A 274 -23.02 -14.35 5.24
CA THR A 274 -23.24 -13.03 5.84
C THR A 274 -21.97 -12.19 5.87
N LYS A 275 -20.79 -12.80 5.73
CA LYS A 275 -19.52 -12.07 5.71
C LYS A 275 -19.22 -11.52 4.32
N LYS A 276 -18.29 -10.56 4.30
CA LYS A 276 -17.67 -10.07 3.08
C LYS A 276 -16.38 -10.83 2.82
N VAL A 277 -16.09 -11.03 1.54
CA VAL A 277 -14.83 -11.60 1.06
C VAL A 277 -14.28 -10.72 -0.04
N GLU A 278 -12.96 -10.61 -0.06
CA GLU A 278 -12.20 -9.88 -1.06
C GLU A 278 -11.71 -10.84 -2.13
N LEU A 279 -11.66 -10.36 -3.37
CA LEU A 279 -11.31 -11.16 -4.54
C LEU A 279 -10.49 -10.35 -5.53
N ILE A 280 -9.36 -10.91 -5.96
CA ILE A 280 -8.49 -10.33 -7.00
C ILE A 280 -8.71 -11.06 -8.32
N ASP A 281 -8.80 -10.31 -9.42
CA ASP A 281 -8.86 -10.87 -10.77
C ASP A 281 -7.44 -11.19 -11.26
N ILE A 282 -7.12 -12.48 -11.39
CA ILE A 282 -5.79 -12.93 -11.81
C ILE A 282 -5.37 -12.43 -13.19
N ARG A 283 -6.31 -11.97 -14.03
CA ARG A 283 -6.02 -11.42 -15.36
C ARG A 283 -5.35 -10.05 -15.30
N GLU A 284 -5.41 -9.35 -14.16
CA GLU A 284 -4.67 -8.10 -13.97
C GLU A 284 -3.15 -8.35 -13.99
N PHE A 285 -2.71 -9.53 -13.54
CA PHE A 285 -1.31 -9.91 -13.57
C PHE A 285 -0.84 -10.29 -14.98
N LYS A 286 0.11 -9.52 -15.52
CA LYS A 286 0.68 -9.75 -16.86
C LYS A 286 1.98 -10.58 -16.85
N GLY A 287 2.45 -10.91 -15.65
CA GLY A 287 3.74 -11.54 -15.41
C GLY A 287 4.75 -10.55 -14.83
N TYR A 288 5.83 -11.09 -14.28
CA TYR A 288 6.97 -10.38 -13.72
C TYR A 288 8.25 -11.06 -14.23
N ASP A 289 9.24 -10.26 -14.64
CA ASP A 289 10.58 -10.71 -15.06
C ASP A 289 11.57 -9.59 -14.76
N ASN A 290 12.22 -9.67 -13.61
CA ASN A 290 13.25 -8.71 -13.20
C ASN A 290 14.22 -9.34 -12.22
N ASN A 291 15.50 -9.01 -12.33
CA ASN A 291 16.58 -9.43 -11.42
C ASN A 291 16.56 -10.94 -11.11
N GLY A 292 16.33 -11.79 -12.11
CA GLY A 292 16.37 -13.25 -11.97
C GLY A 292 15.10 -13.88 -11.40
N VAL A 293 14.12 -13.10 -10.95
CA VAL A 293 12.79 -13.58 -10.51
C VAL A 293 11.80 -13.50 -11.66
N LYS A 294 11.14 -14.62 -11.97
CA LYS A 294 10.19 -14.76 -13.09
C LYS A 294 8.92 -15.49 -12.70
N LEU A 295 7.75 -14.91 -13.01
CA LEU A 295 6.47 -15.55 -12.73
C LEU A 295 5.39 -15.05 -13.67
N LYS A 296 4.53 -15.96 -14.14
CA LYS A 296 3.48 -15.63 -15.11
C LYS A 296 2.44 -16.75 -15.23
N PHE A 297 1.17 -16.36 -15.30
CA PHE A 297 0.11 -17.21 -15.81
C PHE A 297 0.14 -17.16 -17.35
N LEU A 298 0.78 -18.15 -17.96
CA LEU A 298 0.98 -18.16 -19.40
C LEU A 298 -0.32 -18.47 -20.15
N THR A 299 -1.19 -19.28 -19.55
CA THR A 299 -2.53 -19.56 -20.07
C THR A 299 -3.57 -19.40 -18.97
N ILE A 300 -4.74 -18.89 -19.35
CA ILE A 300 -5.89 -18.72 -18.48
C ILE A 300 -7.07 -19.40 -19.16
N ASN A 301 -7.40 -20.61 -18.70
CA ASN A 301 -8.33 -21.54 -19.36
C ASN A 301 -9.58 -21.73 -18.49
N THR A 302 -10.45 -20.72 -18.45
CA THR A 302 -11.70 -20.83 -17.66
C THR A 302 -12.90 -20.18 -18.34
N ASP A 303 -13.66 -20.98 -19.09
CA ASP A 303 -14.91 -20.53 -19.71
C ASP A 303 -15.98 -20.17 -18.66
N SER A 304 -15.84 -20.72 -17.45
CA SER A 304 -16.70 -20.44 -16.29
C SER A 304 -16.50 -19.07 -15.64
N LYS A 305 -15.61 -18.23 -16.19
CA LYS A 305 -15.24 -16.90 -15.68
C LYS A 305 -14.74 -16.92 -14.23
N ARG A 306 -14.11 -18.03 -13.82
CA ARG A 306 -13.62 -18.25 -12.45
C ARG A 306 -12.22 -17.66 -12.23
N TYR A 307 -12.05 -16.38 -12.58
CA TYR A 307 -10.76 -15.68 -12.56
C TYR A 307 -10.35 -15.14 -11.18
N TYR A 308 -11.17 -15.34 -10.16
CA TYR A 308 -11.08 -14.58 -8.91
C TYR A 308 -10.53 -15.44 -7.78
N ILE A 309 -9.50 -14.93 -7.12
CA ILE A 309 -8.78 -15.58 -6.02
C ILE A 309 -8.81 -14.70 -4.77
N ASN A 310 -8.85 -15.31 -3.59
CA ASN A 310 -8.72 -14.60 -2.32
C ASN A 310 -7.30 -13.98 -2.21
N PRO A 311 -7.15 -12.74 -1.71
CA PRO A 311 -5.85 -12.07 -1.58
C PRO A 311 -4.77 -12.88 -0.83
N ASP A 312 -5.12 -13.48 0.30
CA ASP A 312 -4.20 -14.30 1.12
C ASP A 312 -3.73 -15.53 0.33
N CYS A 313 -4.67 -16.22 -0.29
CA CYS A 313 -4.42 -17.36 -1.16
C CYS A 313 -3.54 -16.98 -2.36
N TYR A 314 -3.72 -15.77 -2.88
CA TYR A 314 -2.93 -15.24 -3.98
C TYR A 314 -1.50 -14.94 -3.56
N ALA A 315 -1.28 -14.37 -2.37
CA ALA A 315 0.05 -14.17 -1.81
C ALA A 315 0.83 -15.49 -1.76
N GLY A 316 0.20 -16.55 -1.25
CA GLY A 316 0.85 -17.86 -1.19
C GLY A 316 1.14 -18.48 -2.56
N LEU A 317 0.24 -18.30 -3.53
CA LEU A 317 0.46 -18.77 -4.90
C LEU A 317 1.62 -18.00 -5.57
N LEU A 318 1.66 -16.68 -5.43
CA LEU A 318 2.72 -15.83 -5.98
C LEU A 318 4.08 -16.18 -5.36
N GLY A 319 4.15 -16.40 -4.04
CA GLY A 319 5.37 -16.84 -3.37
C GLY A 319 5.92 -18.15 -3.91
N ALA A 320 5.05 -19.15 -4.09
CA ALA A 320 5.44 -20.44 -4.67
C ALA A 320 5.92 -20.33 -6.12
N MET A 321 5.28 -19.48 -6.92
CA MET A 321 5.70 -19.20 -8.30
C MET A 321 7.04 -18.49 -8.35
N ALA A 322 7.24 -17.44 -7.53
CA ALA A 322 8.47 -16.66 -7.48
C ALA A 322 9.66 -17.51 -7.03
N LYS A 323 9.49 -18.31 -5.96
CA LYS A 323 10.54 -19.19 -5.41
C LYS A 323 11.12 -20.16 -6.45
N LEU A 324 10.30 -20.62 -7.39
CA LEU A 324 10.70 -21.60 -8.40
C LEU A 324 10.78 -21.02 -9.82
N ASN A 325 10.67 -19.71 -9.96
CA ASN A 325 10.65 -19.02 -11.24
C ASN A 325 9.64 -19.59 -12.27
N ILE A 326 8.41 -19.82 -11.82
CA ILE A 326 7.34 -20.40 -12.64
C ILE A 326 6.67 -19.33 -13.52
N ASP A 327 7.22 -19.12 -14.71
CA ASP A 327 6.73 -18.17 -15.73
C ASP A 327 5.83 -18.79 -16.81
N TYR A 328 5.35 -20.02 -16.58
CA TYR A 328 4.60 -20.80 -17.56
C TYR A 328 3.38 -21.52 -16.97
N LEU A 329 2.84 -21.01 -15.85
CA LEU A 329 1.74 -21.68 -15.15
C LEU A 329 0.44 -21.58 -15.96
N GLY A 330 -0.27 -22.70 -16.09
CA GLY A 330 -1.62 -22.72 -16.65
C GLY A 330 -2.67 -22.61 -15.55
N PHE A 331 -3.61 -21.67 -15.67
CA PHE A 331 -4.68 -21.43 -14.70
C PHE A 331 -6.02 -21.97 -15.21
N ASN A 332 -6.80 -22.69 -14.39
CA ASN A 332 -8.11 -23.25 -14.78
C ASN A 332 -9.31 -22.67 -14.02
N GLY A 333 -9.10 -22.08 -12.84
CA GLY A 333 -10.14 -21.30 -12.18
C GLY A 333 -10.26 -21.50 -10.68
N PHE A 334 -10.56 -20.41 -9.98
CA PHE A 334 -10.90 -20.34 -8.58
C PHE A 334 -12.41 -20.05 -8.44
N SER A 335 -12.79 -18.84 -8.05
CA SER A 335 -14.19 -18.40 -8.00
C SER A 335 -14.53 -17.41 -9.11
N ASN A 336 -15.82 -17.17 -9.33
CA ASN A 336 -16.29 -16.02 -10.10
C ASN A 336 -16.26 -14.73 -9.25
N ASN A 337 -16.65 -13.61 -9.84
CA ASN A 337 -16.66 -12.28 -9.20
C ASN A 337 -17.70 -12.11 -8.06
N LYS A 338 -18.51 -13.13 -7.81
CA LYS A 338 -19.49 -13.18 -6.71
C LYS A 338 -19.12 -14.26 -5.69
N ALA A 339 -17.83 -14.64 -5.62
CA ALA A 339 -17.33 -15.72 -4.79
C ALA A 339 -17.97 -17.10 -5.07
N GLY A 340 -18.73 -17.25 -6.15
CA GLY A 340 -19.38 -18.49 -6.54
C GLY A 340 -18.46 -19.39 -7.35
N SER A 341 -18.77 -20.68 -7.35
CA SER A 341 -17.92 -21.73 -7.91
C SER A 341 -18.53 -22.51 -9.07
N TYR A 342 -19.78 -22.24 -9.46
CA TYR A 342 -20.49 -23.01 -10.49
C TYR A 342 -19.69 -23.14 -11.80
N PRO A 343 -19.57 -24.36 -12.38
CA PRO A 343 -20.25 -25.61 -12.02
C PRO A 343 -19.60 -26.40 -10.87
N SER A 344 -18.45 -25.97 -10.35
CA SER A 344 -17.86 -26.54 -9.14
C SER A 344 -18.74 -26.25 -7.92
N THR A 345 -18.54 -27.04 -6.87
CA THR A 345 -19.25 -26.92 -5.60
C THR A 345 -18.34 -26.55 -4.44
N SER A 346 -17.02 -26.43 -4.68
CA SER A 346 -16.00 -26.21 -3.64
C SER A 346 -15.17 -24.94 -3.81
N HIS A 347 -15.06 -24.35 -5.00
CA HIS A 347 -14.18 -23.19 -5.26
C HIS A 347 -14.77 -21.84 -4.83
N PHE A 348 -15.60 -21.84 -3.80
CA PHE A 348 -16.20 -20.59 -3.34
C PHE A 348 -15.15 -19.71 -2.66
N ASN A 349 -15.41 -18.42 -2.60
CA ASN A 349 -14.56 -17.39 -1.95
C ASN A 349 -13.14 -17.25 -2.48
N GLY A 350 -12.78 -17.92 -3.58
CA GLY A 350 -11.43 -17.85 -4.12
C GLY A 350 -10.38 -18.55 -3.26
N GLU A 351 -10.79 -19.44 -2.35
CA GLU A 351 -9.92 -20.19 -1.43
C GLU A 351 -9.54 -21.59 -1.93
N LYS A 352 -10.12 -22.02 -3.06
CA LYS A 352 -9.77 -23.25 -3.76
C LYS A 352 -9.75 -23.00 -5.26
N GLY A 353 -8.88 -23.70 -5.97
CA GLY A 353 -8.67 -23.45 -7.39
C GLY A 353 -7.99 -24.58 -8.13
N ASP A 354 -8.13 -24.60 -9.44
CA ASP A 354 -7.48 -25.57 -10.29
C ASP A 354 -6.33 -24.91 -11.07
N LEU A 355 -5.16 -25.55 -11.04
CA LEU A 355 -4.00 -25.22 -11.88
C LEU A 355 -3.70 -26.40 -12.81
N ARG A 356 -3.18 -26.11 -14.01
CA ARG A 356 -2.61 -27.14 -14.87
C ARG A 356 -1.35 -27.70 -14.21
N TYR A 357 -1.16 -29.01 -14.36
CA TYR A 357 0.12 -29.62 -14.02
C TYR A 357 1.24 -29.03 -14.88
N LEU A 358 2.42 -28.91 -14.29
CA LEU A 358 3.61 -28.41 -14.97
C LEU A 358 4.07 -29.38 -16.04
N SER A 359 4.47 -28.83 -17.19
CA SER A 359 4.94 -29.57 -18.34
C SER A 359 6.36 -29.19 -18.69
N THR A 360 7.13 -30.17 -19.18
CA THR A 360 8.49 -29.96 -19.69
C THR A 360 8.50 -29.06 -20.93
N ASN A 361 7.37 -28.92 -21.65
CA ASN A 361 7.27 -27.99 -22.78
C ASN A 361 7.16 -26.53 -22.33
N ARG A 362 6.77 -26.28 -21.07
CA ARG A 362 6.63 -24.95 -20.47
C ARG A 362 5.68 -24.01 -21.24
N LYS A 363 4.53 -24.49 -21.72
CA LYS A 363 3.54 -23.66 -22.45
C LYS A 363 2.24 -23.43 -21.68
N GLY A 364 2.17 -23.82 -20.41
CA GLY A 364 0.96 -23.75 -19.59
C GLY A 364 -0.20 -24.57 -20.16
N GLU A 365 0.10 -25.60 -20.96
CA GLU A 365 -0.89 -26.38 -21.69
C GLU A 365 -1.64 -27.38 -20.81
N SER A 366 -2.69 -27.99 -21.37
CA SER A 366 -3.37 -29.12 -20.72
C SER A 366 -2.40 -30.28 -20.55
N THR A 367 -2.03 -30.57 -19.30
CA THR A 367 -1.09 -31.62 -18.94
C THR A 367 -1.79 -32.63 -18.05
N HIS A 368 -1.78 -33.90 -18.46
CA HIS A 368 -2.38 -35.00 -17.72
C HIS A 368 -1.26 -35.82 -17.05
N LEU A 369 -1.54 -36.44 -15.91
CA LEU A 369 -0.55 -37.21 -15.13
C LEU A 369 0.13 -38.34 -15.92
N GLU A 370 -0.49 -38.82 -17.00
CA GLU A 370 0.02 -39.91 -17.85
C GLU A 370 0.80 -39.41 -19.07
N TYR A 371 0.86 -38.09 -19.31
CA TYR A 371 1.55 -37.54 -20.47
C TYR A 371 3.06 -37.63 -20.32
N SER A 372 3.75 -37.95 -21.40
CA SER A 372 5.22 -38.08 -21.42
C SER A 372 5.96 -36.76 -21.12
N TYR A 373 5.27 -35.62 -21.29
CA TYR A 373 5.78 -34.29 -20.99
C TYR A 373 5.28 -33.73 -19.65
N PHE A 374 4.58 -34.52 -18.83
CA PHE A 374 4.28 -34.13 -17.47
C PHE A 374 5.57 -34.10 -16.64
N ASP A 375 5.91 -32.92 -16.10
CA ASP A 375 7.14 -32.72 -15.34
C ASP A 375 6.93 -33.08 -13.87
N VAL A 376 7.01 -34.38 -13.56
CA VAL A 376 6.75 -34.91 -12.21
C VAL A 376 7.71 -34.31 -11.18
N GLU A 377 8.98 -34.16 -11.51
CA GLU A 377 9.99 -33.64 -10.59
C GLU A 377 9.74 -32.16 -10.26
N GLN A 378 9.54 -31.32 -11.29
CA GLN A 378 9.25 -29.91 -11.08
C GLN A 378 7.88 -29.70 -10.43
N GLN A 379 6.89 -30.55 -10.72
CA GLN A 379 5.60 -30.50 -10.07
C GLN A 379 5.69 -30.79 -8.57
N ASN A 380 6.49 -31.78 -8.15
CA ASN A 380 6.68 -32.04 -6.72
C ASN A 380 7.38 -30.88 -6.02
N LYS A 381 8.42 -30.30 -6.63
CA LYS A 381 9.05 -29.07 -6.10
C LYS A 381 8.04 -27.93 -5.96
N PHE A 382 7.18 -27.75 -6.96
CA PHE A 382 6.13 -26.74 -6.91
C PHE A 382 5.09 -27.02 -5.84
N ASN A 383 4.73 -28.28 -5.61
CA ASN A 383 3.84 -28.65 -4.51
C ASN A 383 4.49 -28.40 -3.13
N ASP A 384 5.79 -28.65 -2.99
CA ASP A 384 6.53 -28.35 -1.76
C ASP A 384 6.58 -26.84 -1.51
N ALA A 385 6.80 -26.03 -2.56
CA ALA A 385 6.74 -24.58 -2.47
C ALA A 385 5.31 -24.08 -2.13
N LEU A 386 4.27 -24.64 -2.77
CA LEU A 386 2.89 -24.34 -2.43
C LEU A 386 2.61 -24.63 -0.95
N TYR A 387 3.11 -25.75 -0.42
CA TYR A 387 3.00 -26.10 1.00
C TYR A 387 3.73 -25.14 1.92
N LEU A 388 4.96 -24.74 1.55
CA LEU A 388 5.73 -23.74 2.27
C LEU A 388 4.94 -22.43 2.42
N PHE A 389 4.29 -22.00 1.34
CA PHE A 389 3.49 -20.77 1.28
C PHE A 389 2.00 -20.96 1.64
N GLY A 390 1.67 -22.03 2.35
CA GLY A 390 0.38 -22.16 3.04
C GLY A 390 -0.65 -23.08 2.41
N TRP A 391 -0.49 -23.47 1.15
CA TRP A 391 -1.43 -24.39 0.49
C TRP A 391 -1.29 -25.83 1.00
N GLY A 392 -2.37 -26.59 1.07
CA GLY A 392 -2.29 -28.01 1.45
C GLY A 392 -2.02 -28.28 2.95
N ARG A 393 -1.98 -27.24 3.80
CA ARG A 393 -1.65 -27.35 5.23
C ARG A 393 -2.84 -27.76 6.08
N LEU A 394 -4.01 -27.13 5.88
CA LEU A 394 -5.23 -27.46 6.62
C LEU A 394 -5.96 -28.67 6.00
N GLU A 395 -5.80 -28.86 4.69
CA GLU A 395 -6.36 -29.97 3.92
C GLU A 395 -5.45 -30.23 2.73
N LYS A 396 -4.98 -31.48 2.53
CA LYS A 396 -4.11 -31.82 1.40
C LYS A 396 -4.76 -31.45 0.06
N MET A 397 -3.97 -30.92 -0.87
CA MET A 397 -4.37 -30.66 -2.26
C MET A 397 -4.84 -31.94 -2.95
N TYR A 398 -5.62 -31.84 -4.03
CA TYR A 398 -6.10 -33.03 -4.73
C TYR A 398 -5.36 -33.30 -6.02
N SER A 399 -5.03 -34.58 -6.19
CA SER A 399 -4.47 -35.17 -7.39
C SER A 399 -5.06 -36.58 -7.57
N GLU A 400 -4.58 -37.33 -8.56
CA GLU A 400 -4.91 -38.74 -8.74
C GLU A 400 -3.67 -39.63 -8.59
N TYR A 401 -3.89 -40.93 -8.37
CA TYR A 401 -2.80 -41.89 -8.46
C TYR A 401 -2.45 -42.08 -9.92
N PHE A 402 -1.17 -42.21 -10.23
CA PHE A 402 -0.70 -42.50 -11.57
C PHE A 402 0.55 -43.39 -11.53
N THR A 403 0.96 -43.91 -12.69
CA THR A 403 2.16 -44.74 -12.79
C THR A 403 3.39 -43.88 -13.04
N TYR A 404 4.38 -43.97 -12.15
CA TYR A 404 5.66 -43.28 -12.31
C TYR A 404 6.80 -44.14 -11.75
N ASN A 405 7.88 -44.31 -12.52
CA ASN A 405 9.05 -45.11 -12.16
C ASN A 405 8.72 -46.51 -11.60
N GLY A 406 7.77 -47.20 -12.23
CA GLY A 406 7.33 -48.54 -11.84
C GLY A 406 6.36 -48.60 -10.65
N ASN A 407 6.08 -47.47 -9.99
CA ASN A 407 5.04 -47.37 -8.96
C ASN A 407 3.71 -46.98 -9.61
N SER A 408 2.74 -47.90 -9.65
CA SER A 408 1.40 -47.67 -10.22
C SER A 408 0.45 -46.83 -9.34
N LYS A 409 0.87 -46.52 -8.11
CA LYS A 409 0.12 -45.69 -7.15
C LYS A 409 0.97 -44.52 -6.67
N TYR A 410 1.73 -43.92 -7.58
CA TYR A 410 2.47 -42.72 -7.26
C TYR A 410 1.51 -41.55 -7.01
N LEU A 411 1.85 -40.70 -6.04
CA LEU A 411 1.07 -39.53 -5.65
C LEU A 411 2.02 -38.36 -5.44
N LEU A 412 1.63 -37.17 -5.91
CA LEU A 412 2.44 -35.97 -5.78
C LEU A 412 2.54 -35.50 -4.32
N ASN A 413 3.64 -34.82 -3.99
CA ASN A 413 3.87 -34.25 -2.66
C ASN A 413 2.70 -33.35 -2.23
N HIS A 414 2.39 -33.37 -0.93
CA HIS A 414 1.31 -32.59 -0.32
C HIS A 414 -0.10 -32.77 -0.91
N THR A 415 -0.31 -33.84 -1.69
CA THR A 415 -1.62 -34.18 -2.25
C THR A 415 -2.26 -35.41 -1.58
N ARG A 416 -3.57 -35.56 -1.78
CA ARG A 416 -4.31 -36.80 -1.60
C ARG A 416 -4.97 -37.20 -2.91
N HIS A 417 -5.12 -38.50 -3.11
CA HIS A 417 -5.92 -39.03 -4.21
C HIS A 417 -7.39 -38.62 -4.03
N LEU A 418 -7.97 -37.97 -5.04
CA LEU A 418 -9.41 -37.78 -5.15
C LEU A 418 -9.87 -38.12 -6.56
N ARG A 419 -10.62 -39.19 -6.67
CA ARG A 419 -11.32 -39.60 -7.88
C ARG A 419 -12.69 -40.12 -7.47
N ILE A 420 -13.72 -39.66 -8.16
CA ILE A 420 -15.08 -40.16 -8.06
C ILE A 420 -15.43 -40.61 -9.46
N ASP A 421 -15.89 -41.85 -9.67
CA ASP A 421 -16.32 -42.35 -10.97
C ASP A 421 -17.85 -42.44 -11.07
N GLU A 422 -18.41 -42.23 -12.27
CA GLU A 422 -19.85 -42.34 -12.54
C GLU A 422 -20.29 -43.77 -12.74
N LYS A 423 -21.32 -44.17 -12.00
CA LYS A 423 -21.92 -45.49 -12.03
C LYS A 423 -23.34 -45.38 -12.57
N ARG A 424 -23.79 -46.47 -13.19
CA ARG A 424 -25.13 -46.60 -13.81
C ARG A 424 -25.87 -47.78 -13.19
N ASP A 425 -27.20 -47.70 -13.17
CA ASP A 425 -28.04 -48.85 -12.83
C ASP A 425 -28.27 -49.79 -14.04
N ASP A 426 -28.88 -50.94 -13.79
CA ASP A 426 -29.18 -51.97 -14.80
C ASP A 426 -30.21 -51.50 -15.86
N LYS A 427 -30.90 -50.39 -15.59
CA LYS A 427 -31.80 -49.68 -16.51
C LYS A 427 -31.10 -48.50 -17.20
N GLY A 428 -29.80 -48.35 -17.00
CA GLY A 428 -28.95 -47.31 -17.59
C GLY A 428 -29.02 -45.93 -16.93
N LYS A 429 -29.71 -45.73 -15.80
CA LYS A 429 -29.81 -44.45 -15.09
C LYS A 429 -28.44 -44.09 -14.47
N ILE A 430 -27.94 -42.91 -14.80
CA ILE A 430 -26.78 -42.32 -14.10
C ILE A 430 -27.17 -42.14 -12.65
N ILE A 431 -26.50 -42.91 -11.80
CA ILE A 431 -26.67 -42.88 -10.36
C ILE A 431 -25.53 -42.14 -9.68
N GLN A 432 -24.43 -41.79 -10.37
CA GLN A 432 -23.28 -41.11 -9.75
C GLN A 432 -22.46 -40.27 -10.74
N LYS A 433 -21.71 -39.27 -10.23
CA LYS A 433 -21.02 -38.19 -10.97
C LYS A 433 -19.46 -38.23 -10.90
N GLU A 434 -18.74 -38.01 -12.02
CA GLU A 434 -17.27 -38.20 -12.14
C GLU A 434 -16.55 -36.94 -11.69
N VAL A 435 -15.65 -37.08 -10.73
CA VAL A 435 -14.71 -36.04 -10.31
C VAL A 435 -13.32 -36.61 -10.52
N ARG A 436 -12.58 -35.99 -11.44
CA ARG A 436 -11.24 -36.43 -11.84
C ARG A 436 -10.26 -35.27 -11.66
N HIS A 437 -9.07 -35.56 -11.15
CA HIS A 437 -7.94 -34.63 -10.95
C HIS A 437 -6.68 -35.08 -11.71
N HIS A 438 -6.81 -35.96 -12.71
CA HIS A 438 -5.68 -36.40 -13.53
C HIS A 438 -5.18 -35.32 -14.51
N HIS A 439 -5.92 -34.21 -14.71
CA HIS A 439 -5.61 -33.16 -15.69
C HIS A 439 -5.40 -31.76 -15.08
N HIS A 440 -5.39 -31.67 -13.74
CA HIS A 440 -5.14 -30.45 -12.97
C HIS A 440 -4.78 -30.78 -11.52
N LEU A 441 -4.00 -29.91 -10.89
CA LEU A 441 -3.82 -29.87 -9.45
C LEU A 441 -4.97 -29.03 -8.83
N HIS A 442 -5.67 -29.58 -7.84
CA HIS A 442 -6.67 -28.82 -7.09
C HIS A 442 -6.07 -28.29 -5.80
N LEU A 443 -5.93 -26.97 -5.74
CA LEU A 443 -5.42 -26.23 -4.59
C LEU A 443 -6.54 -26.12 -3.56
N THR A 444 -6.20 -26.48 -2.32
CA THR A 444 -7.09 -26.33 -1.17
C THR A 444 -6.28 -26.31 0.11
N GLY A 445 -6.96 -26.10 1.24
CA GLY A 445 -6.36 -26.17 2.57
C GLY A 445 -5.35 -25.07 2.84
N PHE A 446 -5.58 -23.87 2.30
CA PHE A 446 -4.76 -22.70 2.60
C PHE A 446 -4.84 -22.35 4.08
N ASP A 447 -3.69 -22.16 4.71
CA ASP A 447 -3.58 -21.78 6.13
C ASP A 447 -3.44 -20.27 6.28
N HIS A 448 -4.57 -19.58 6.44
CA HIS A 448 -4.62 -18.13 6.65
C HIS A 448 -3.88 -17.69 7.92
N SER A 449 -3.63 -18.59 8.89
CA SER A 449 -2.90 -18.24 10.11
C SER A 449 -1.40 -18.00 9.90
N LEU A 450 -0.87 -18.35 8.72
CA LEU A 450 0.50 -18.02 8.33
C LEU A 450 0.70 -16.54 8.01
N ILE A 451 -0.38 -15.82 7.74
CA ILE A 451 -0.30 -14.40 7.40
C ILE A 451 -0.30 -13.61 8.70
N LYS A 452 0.86 -13.04 9.01
CA LYS A 452 1.03 -12.15 10.14
C LYS A 452 0.51 -10.77 9.75
N ILE A 453 -0.55 -10.32 10.43
CA ILE A 453 -1.10 -8.98 10.23
C ILE A 453 -0.25 -7.98 11.03
N ILE A 454 0.13 -6.89 10.37
CA ILE A 454 0.86 -5.76 10.95
C ILE A 454 0.02 -4.51 10.69
N GLU A 455 -0.40 -3.82 11.75
CA GLU A 455 -1.19 -2.59 11.65
C GLU A 455 -0.28 -1.38 11.90
N GLU A 456 -0.30 -0.41 10.98
CA GLU A 456 0.45 0.87 11.05
C GLU A 456 -0.49 2.09 11.01
#